data_AF-A0A834D2E4-F1
#
_entry.id   AF-A0A834D2E4-F1
#
_cell.length_a   1.000
_cell.length_b   1.000
_cell.length_c   1.000
_cell.angle_alpha   90.00
_cell.angle_beta   90.00
_cell.angle_gamma   90.00
#
_symmetry.space_group_name_H-M   'P 1'
#
loop_
_entity.id
_entity.type
_entity.pdbx_description
1 polymer ?
#
loop_
_entity_poly.entity_id
_entity_poly.type
_entity_poly.pdbx_seq_one_letter_code
_entity_poly.pdbx_strand_id
1 'polypeptide(L)'
;KLANPHFPSLGQQIFPPPPILLHFDFKQSTRRDASLARSPSDASRMTKRTKKAGIVGKYGTRYGASLRKQIKKMEVSQHSKYFCEFCGKFAVKRKAVGIWGCKDCGKVKAGGAYTLNTASAVTVRSTIRRLREQTES
;
A
#
# COMPACT_ATOMS: atom_id res chain seq x y z
N LYS A 1 -7.83 -0.65 48.99
CA LYS A 1 -9.31 -0.71 49.05
C LYS A 1 -9.82 -0.24 47.70
N LEU A 2 -9.80 -1.12 46.69
CA LEU A 2 -10.95 -1.86 46.17
C LEU A 2 -12.09 -0.94 45.71
N ALA A 3 -12.20 -0.75 44.39
CA ALA A 3 -13.48 -0.59 43.71
C ALA A 3 -13.31 -1.03 42.25
N ASN A 4 -13.92 -2.17 41.95
CA ASN A 4 -13.95 -2.88 40.68
C ASN A 4 -15.17 -2.40 39.88
N PRO A 5 -15.06 -1.95 38.61
CA PRO A 5 -16.25 -1.65 37.81
C PRO A 5 -16.88 -2.93 37.26
N HIS A 6 -18.09 -3.20 37.72
CA HIS A 6 -18.97 -4.29 37.33
C HIS A 6 -19.38 -4.17 35.85
N PHE A 7 -19.00 -5.14 35.02
CA PHE A 7 -19.52 -5.31 33.65
C PHE A 7 -20.76 -6.22 33.68
N PRO A 8 -21.92 -5.83 33.13
CA PRO A 8 -23.04 -6.73 32.94
C PRO A 8 -22.92 -7.58 31.66
N SER A 9 -23.58 -8.73 31.76
CA SER A 9 -23.53 -9.96 30.97
C SER A 9 -23.97 -9.88 29.51
N LEU A 10 -23.21 -10.61 28.68
CA LEU A 10 -23.62 -11.59 27.67
C LEU A 10 -25.09 -11.59 27.22
N GLY A 11 -25.28 -11.33 25.92
CA GLY A 11 -26.50 -11.65 25.19
C GLY A 11 -26.36 -11.30 23.72
N GLN A 12 -25.67 -12.13 22.93
CA GLN A 12 -25.76 -12.05 21.47
C GLN A 12 -26.03 -13.42 20.87
N GLN A 13 -27.08 -13.40 20.07
CA GLN A 13 -27.89 -14.50 19.60
C GLN A 13 -27.17 -15.27 18.47
N ILE A 14 -27.35 -16.59 18.51
CA ILE A 14 -26.88 -17.54 17.51
C ILE A 14 -27.86 -17.51 16.33
N PHE A 15 -27.39 -17.14 15.13
CA PHE A 15 -28.15 -17.30 13.89
C PHE A 15 -27.82 -18.66 13.23
N PRO A 16 -28.82 -19.47 12.81
CA PRO A 16 -28.58 -20.72 12.10
C PRO A 16 -28.21 -20.52 10.60
N PRO A 17 -27.45 -21.43 9.97
CA PRO A 17 -27.05 -21.34 8.57
C PRO A 17 -28.14 -21.80 7.59
N PRO A 18 -28.19 -21.26 6.35
CA PRO A 18 -29.11 -21.74 5.31
C PRO A 18 -28.64 -23.05 4.65
N PRO A 19 -29.58 -23.88 4.15
CA PRO A 19 -29.29 -25.20 3.58
C PRO A 19 -28.70 -25.16 2.18
N ILE A 20 -27.90 -26.20 1.93
CA ILE A 20 -27.27 -26.58 0.67
C ILE A 20 -28.36 -27.14 -0.26
N LEU A 21 -28.57 -26.52 -1.42
CA LEU A 21 -29.35 -27.11 -2.51
C LEU A 21 -28.42 -27.54 -3.64
N LEU A 22 -28.27 -28.85 -3.77
CA LEU A 22 -27.67 -29.53 -4.91
C LEU A 22 -28.67 -29.52 -6.06
N HIS A 23 -28.33 -28.88 -7.19
CA HIS A 23 -28.89 -29.27 -8.47
C HIS A 23 -27.79 -29.47 -9.50
N PHE A 24 -27.76 -30.72 -9.94
CA PHE A 24 -26.88 -31.36 -10.88
C PHE A 24 -27.71 -31.46 -12.15
N ASP A 25 -27.37 -30.69 -13.20
CA ASP A 25 -27.96 -30.91 -14.52
C ASP A 25 -26.89 -30.97 -15.59
N PHE A 26 -26.89 -32.14 -16.21
CA PHE A 26 -25.97 -32.72 -17.17
C PHE A 26 -26.66 -32.67 -18.53
N LYS A 27 -26.12 -31.90 -19.49
CA LYS A 27 -26.38 -32.19 -20.91
C LYS A 27 -25.28 -31.64 -21.83
N GLN A 28 -24.75 -32.57 -22.62
CA GLN A 28 -23.69 -32.41 -23.62
C GLN A 28 -24.16 -31.71 -24.90
N SER A 29 -23.19 -31.07 -25.60
CA SER A 29 -23.03 -30.95 -27.06
C SER A 29 -24.14 -30.22 -27.85
N THR A 30 -23.85 -29.17 -28.63
CA THR A 30 -23.24 -29.28 -29.96
C THR A 30 -22.54 -28.00 -30.44
N ARG A 31 -21.55 -28.24 -31.31
CA ARG A 31 -20.68 -27.31 -32.05
C ARG A 31 -21.44 -26.20 -32.78
N ARG A 32 -20.87 -24.98 -32.78
CA ARG A 32 -20.77 -24.13 -33.98
C ARG A 32 -19.43 -23.40 -33.96
N ASP A 33 -18.62 -23.76 -34.93
CA ASP A 33 -17.29 -23.23 -35.22
C ASP A 33 -17.33 -21.79 -35.73
N ALA A 34 -16.30 -21.06 -35.32
CA ALA A 34 -15.45 -20.15 -36.09
C ALA A 34 -16.03 -18.93 -36.84
N SER A 35 -15.21 -17.86 -36.80
CA SER A 35 -15.33 -16.54 -37.47
C SER A 35 -16.36 -15.61 -36.82
N LEU A 36 -16.03 -14.42 -36.29
CA LEU A 36 -15.13 -13.39 -36.80
C LEU A 36 -14.39 -12.62 -35.67
N ALA A 37 -13.16 -12.22 -36.02
CA ALA A 37 -12.40 -11.08 -35.49
C ALA A 37 -11.94 -11.09 -34.02
N ARG A 38 -10.85 -11.83 -33.72
CA ARG A 38 -9.88 -11.35 -32.73
C ARG A 38 -8.75 -10.65 -33.47
N SER A 39 -8.65 -9.34 -33.24
CA SER A 39 -7.58 -8.48 -33.78
C SER A 39 -6.19 -9.00 -33.41
N PRO A 40 -5.15 -8.84 -34.26
CA PRO A 40 -3.81 -9.37 -34.01
C PRO A 40 -2.97 -8.56 -33.00
N SER A 41 -3.55 -7.65 -32.22
CA SER A 41 -2.79 -6.70 -31.38
C SER A 41 -2.72 -7.05 -29.87
N ASP A 42 -3.26 -8.19 -29.42
CA ASP A 42 -3.32 -8.52 -27.98
C ASP A 42 -2.12 -9.36 -27.49
N ALA A 43 -0.99 -9.30 -28.19
CA ALA A 43 0.22 -10.08 -27.90
C ALA A 43 1.32 -9.26 -27.18
N SER A 44 0.96 -8.38 -26.24
CA SER A 44 1.90 -7.85 -25.22
C SER A 44 1.21 -7.10 -24.06
N ARG A 45 -0.02 -7.46 -23.66
CA ARG A 45 -0.57 -6.95 -22.38
C ARG A 45 0.02 -7.77 -21.24
N MET A 46 1.12 -7.30 -20.65
CA MET A 46 1.62 -7.82 -19.37
C MET A 46 0.46 -7.86 -18.36
N THR A 47 -0.06 -9.05 -18.09
CA THR A 47 -1.18 -9.22 -17.17
C THR A 47 -0.68 -8.92 -15.75
N LYS A 48 -1.50 -8.22 -14.98
CA LYS A 48 -1.15 -7.88 -13.60
C LYS A 48 -0.96 -9.17 -12.79
N ARG A 49 0.30 -9.51 -12.49
CA ARG A 49 0.71 -10.75 -11.82
C ARG A 49 -0.01 -11.01 -10.49
N THR A 50 -0.38 -9.96 -9.75
CA THR A 50 -1.03 -10.11 -8.43
C THR A 50 -2.20 -9.16 -8.25
N LYS A 51 -3.31 -9.67 -7.69
CA LYS A 51 -4.49 -8.85 -7.36
C LYS A 51 -4.24 -8.00 -6.10
N LYS A 52 -3.79 -8.63 -5.00
CA LYS A 52 -3.67 -8.01 -3.67
C LYS A 52 -2.23 -7.86 -3.16
N ALA A 53 -1.34 -8.83 -3.46
CA ALA A 53 -0.01 -8.89 -2.87
C ALA A 53 0.91 -7.73 -3.29
N GLY A 54 1.11 -7.47 -4.58
CA GLY A 54 2.07 -6.45 -5.03
C GLY A 54 3.51 -6.82 -4.64
N ILE A 55 4.29 -5.83 -4.17
CA ILE A 55 5.72 -5.99 -3.82
C ILE A 55 6.00 -7.05 -2.75
N VAL A 56 5.06 -7.27 -1.82
CA VAL A 56 5.16 -8.31 -0.77
C VAL A 56 4.91 -9.73 -1.28
N GLY A 57 4.70 -9.92 -2.59
CA GLY A 57 4.62 -11.25 -3.21
C GLY A 57 5.86 -12.10 -3.01
N LYS A 58 7.03 -11.47 -2.77
CA LYS A 58 8.30 -12.15 -2.45
C LYS A 58 8.26 -13.02 -1.20
N TYR A 59 7.37 -12.71 -0.25
CA TYR A 59 7.25 -13.47 0.99
C TYR A 59 6.40 -14.74 0.86
N GLY A 60 5.64 -14.89 -0.23
CA GLY A 60 4.76 -16.03 -0.46
C GLY A 60 3.70 -16.16 0.63
N THR A 61 3.53 -17.37 1.15
CA THR A 61 2.54 -17.71 2.19
C THR A 61 2.98 -17.32 3.60
N ARG A 62 4.29 -17.10 3.82
CA ARG A 62 4.90 -16.88 5.14
C ARG A 62 4.48 -15.55 5.78
N TYR A 63 4.52 -15.49 7.12
CA TYR A 63 4.25 -14.31 7.98
C TYR A 63 2.79 -13.82 8.10
N GLY A 64 1.85 -14.37 7.34
CA GLY A 64 0.43 -14.01 7.47
C GLY A 64 0.03 -12.67 6.82
N ALA A 65 -1.28 -12.43 6.70
CA ALA A 65 -1.81 -11.34 5.89
C ALA A 65 -1.65 -9.95 6.53
N SER A 66 -1.73 -9.84 7.86
CA SER A 66 -1.66 -8.54 8.56
C SER A 66 -0.28 -7.89 8.42
N LEU A 67 0.78 -8.64 8.72
CA LEU A 67 2.17 -8.19 8.60
C LEU A 67 2.50 -7.79 7.15
N ARG A 68 2.06 -8.60 6.17
CA ARG A 68 2.26 -8.29 4.74
C ARG A 68 1.56 -7.00 4.31
N LYS A 69 0.39 -6.65 4.89
CA LYS A 69 -0.30 -5.38 4.59
C LYS A 69 0.49 -4.17 5.14
N GLN A 70 1.06 -4.28 6.34
CA GLN A 70 1.86 -3.21 6.94
C GLN A 70 3.17 -2.99 6.16
N ILE A 71 3.91 -4.08 5.89
CA ILE A 71 5.16 -4.04 5.14
C ILE A 71 4.93 -3.50 3.73
N LYS A 72 3.84 -3.89 3.05
CA LYS A 72 3.52 -3.37 1.71
C LYS A 72 3.47 -1.84 1.68
N LYS A 73 2.89 -1.19 2.69
CA LYS A 73 2.83 0.28 2.75
C LYS A 73 4.23 0.89 2.82
N MET A 74 5.08 0.36 3.70
CA MET A 74 6.46 0.82 3.89
C MET A 74 7.36 0.50 2.69
N GLU A 75 7.16 -0.66 2.05
CA GLU A 75 7.95 -1.08 0.90
C GLU A 75 7.62 -0.30 -0.37
N VAL A 76 6.35 0.07 -0.55
CA VAL A 76 5.95 0.92 -1.67
C VAL A 76 6.53 2.31 -1.50
N SER A 77 6.45 2.89 -0.30
CA SER A 77 6.99 4.23 -0.04
C SER A 77 8.51 4.28 -0.12
N GLN A 78 9.22 3.26 0.39
CA GLN A 78 10.69 3.30 0.34
C GLN A 78 11.26 3.15 -1.09
N HIS A 79 10.56 2.45 -1.98
CA HIS A 79 10.99 2.21 -3.37
C HIS A 79 10.42 3.22 -4.37
N SER A 80 9.50 4.10 -3.95
CA SER A 80 8.98 5.15 -4.82
C SER A 80 10.05 6.22 -5.07
N LYS A 81 9.89 6.94 -6.18
CA LYS A 81 10.68 8.15 -6.45
C LYS A 81 9.94 9.35 -5.87
N TYR A 82 10.64 10.19 -5.12
CA TYR A 82 10.07 11.41 -4.56
C TYR A 82 10.46 12.65 -5.34
N PHE A 83 9.64 13.69 -5.19
CA PHE A 83 9.89 15.01 -5.72
C PHE A 83 11.12 15.65 -5.05
N CYS A 84 12.03 16.20 -5.86
CA CYS A 84 13.17 16.95 -5.36
C CYS A 84 12.82 18.44 -5.24
N GLU A 85 12.88 18.98 -4.03
CA GLU A 85 12.67 20.42 -3.75
C GLU A 85 13.72 21.32 -4.45
N PHE A 86 14.85 20.76 -4.92
CA PHE A 86 15.93 21.54 -5.53
C PHE A 86 15.91 21.58 -7.06
N CYS A 87 15.57 20.47 -7.72
CA CYS A 87 15.60 20.39 -9.19
C CYS A 87 14.22 20.19 -9.82
N GLY A 88 13.15 20.07 -9.02
CA GLY A 88 11.78 19.92 -9.50
C GLY A 88 11.45 18.55 -10.12
N LYS A 89 12.39 17.60 -10.13
CA LYS A 89 12.21 16.28 -10.76
C LYS A 89 11.90 15.19 -9.73
N PHE A 90 11.15 14.16 -10.14
CA PHE A 90 10.91 12.94 -9.35
C PHE A 90 12.09 11.96 -9.46
N ALA A 91 13.21 12.34 -8.85
CA ALA A 91 14.47 11.59 -8.95
C ALA A 91 15.09 11.23 -7.59
N VAL A 92 14.45 11.61 -6.48
CA VAL A 92 14.93 11.30 -5.14
C VAL A 92 14.64 9.83 -4.81
N LYS A 93 15.70 9.09 -4.45
CA LYS A 93 15.64 7.70 -4.01
C LYS A 93 16.33 7.51 -2.66
N ARG A 94 15.86 6.54 -1.90
CA ARG A 94 16.48 6.13 -0.63
C ARG A 94 17.86 5.51 -0.89
N LYS A 95 18.87 5.95 -0.14
CA LYS A 95 20.23 5.37 -0.16
C LYS A 95 20.46 4.49 1.06
N ALA A 96 20.16 5.04 2.23
CA ALA A 96 20.20 4.34 3.52
C ALA A 96 18.97 4.74 4.35
N VAL A 97 18.84 4.17 5.55
CA VAL A 97 17.80 4.58 6.49
C VAL A 97 17.95 6.08 6.80
N GLY A 98 16.91 6.87 6.55
CA GLY A 98 16.92 8.31 6.80
C GLY A 98 17.75 9.15 5.81
N ILE A 99 18.48 8.54 4.87
CA ILE A 99 19.31 9.24 3.89
C ILE A 99 18.72 9.08 2.49
N TRP A 100 18.40 10.21 1.87
CA TRP A 100 17.76 10.28 0.55
C TRP A 100 18.62 11.08 -0.42
N GLY A 101 18.92 10.51 -1.59
CA GLY A 101 19.74 11.15 -2.61
C GLY A 101 18.97 11.37 -3.90
N CYS A 102 19.08 12.56 -4.48
CA CYS A 102 18.58 12.83 -5.82
C CYS A 102 19.59 12.33 -6.86
N LYS A 103 19.11 11.56 -7.85
CA LYS A 103 19.98 11.09 -8.94
C LYS A 103 20.41 12.23 -9.87
N ASP A 104 19.54 13.22 -10.09
CA ASP A 104 19.78 14.25 -11.12
C ASP A 104 20.65 15.40 -10.60
N CYS A 105 20.37 15.92 -9.40
CA CYS A 105 21.10 17.06 -8.83
C CYS A 105 22.19 16.67 -7.83
N GLY A 106 22.35 15.38 -7.51
CA GLY A 106 23.34 14.88 -6.56
C GLY A 106 23.09 15.27 -5.10
N LYS A 107 22.13 16.14 -4.81
CA LYS A 107 21.84 16.60 -3.44
C LYS A 107 21.31 15.46 -2.57
N VAL A 108 21.86 15.37 -1.37
CA VAL A 108 21.47 14.41 -0.33
C VAL A 108 20.71 15.14 0.77
N LYS A 109 19.58 14.59 1.18
CA LYS A 109 18.68 15.13 2.20
C LYS A 109 18.43 14.08 3.28
N ALA A 110 18.47 14.50 4.54
CA ALA A 110 18.00 13.70 5.67
C ALA A 110 16.47 13.74 5.75
N GLY A 111 15.85 12.59 6.00
CA GLY A 111 14.41 12.43 5.99
C GLY A 111 13.95 11.25 6.85
N GLY A 112 12.70 10.81 6.63
CA GLY A 112 12.15 9.66 7.34
C GLY A 112 12.79 8.32 6.92
N ALA A 113 12.56 7.29 7.73
CA ALA A 113 13.09 5.94 7.47
C ALA A 113 12.54 5.31 6.18
N TYR A 114 11.24 5.52 5.91
CA TYR A 114 10.50 4.92 4.78
C TYR A 114 9.83 5.95 3.86
N THR A 115 9.79 7.22 4.26
CA THR A 115 9.24 8.34 3.48
C THR A 115 10.20 9.53 3.53
N LEU A 116 10.28 10.32 2.47
CA LEU A 116 11.18 11.49 2.42
C LEU A 116 10.85 12.51 3.51
N ASN A 117 9.57 12.89 3.63
CA ASN A 117 9.09 13.84 4.64
C ASN A 117 8.14 13.10 5.59
N THR A 118 8.34 13.24 6.90
CA THR A 118 7.41 12.76 7.93
C THR A 118 6.45 13.89 8.32
N ALA A 119 5.26 13.54 8.83
CA ALA A 119 4.26 14.53 9.24
C ALA A 119 4.82 15.49 10.29
N SER A 120 5.51 14.96 11.31
CA SER A 120 6.16 15.76 12.35
C SER A 120 7.25 16.69 11.79
N ALA A 121 8.05 16.24 10.81
CA ALA A 121 9.05 17.11 10.20
C ALA A 121 8.43 18.23 9.34
N VAL A 122 7.23 18.03 8.80
CA VAL A 122 6.50 19.08 8.08
C VAL A 122 5.98 20.13 9.07
N THR A 123 5.38 19.71 10.19
CA THR A 123 4.86 20.64 11.20
C THR A 123 5.98 21.39 11.94
N VAL A 124 7.10 20.75 12.21
CA VAL A 124 8.27 21.42 12.82
C VAL A 124 8.82 22.50 11.88
N ARG A 125 8.87 22.25 10.56
CA ARG A 125 9.33 23.26 9.59
C ARG A 125 8.41 24.48 9.54
N SER A 126 7.09 24.30 9.58
CA SER A 126 6.14 25.42 9.57
C SER A 126 6.15 26.21 10.88
N THR A 127 6.25 25.52 12.03
CA THR A 127 6.31 26.17 13.34
C THR A 127 7.59 26.99 13.52
N ILE A 128 8.76 26.45 13.16
CA ILE A 128 10.03 27.19 13.20
C ILE A 128 9.96 28.43 12.32
N ARG A 129 9.41 28.31 11.10
CA ARG A 129 9.25 29.44 10.20
C ARG A 129 8.42 30.56 10.85
N ARG A 130 7.24 30.22 11.39
CA ARG A 130 6.36 31.19 12.06
C ARG A 130 7.04 31.86 13.25
N LEU A 131 7.77 31.10 14.06
CA LEU A 131 8.46 31.65 15.24
C LEU A 131 9.58 32.63 14.85
N ARG A 132 10.31 32.36 13.76
CA ARG A 132 11.35 33.29 13.26
C ARG A 132 10.77 34.60 12.75
N GLU A 133 9.67 34.52 11.99
CA GLU A 133 8.96 35.71 11.48
C GLU A 133 8.46 36.60 12.64
N GLN A 134 8.09 36.02 13.79
CA GLN A 134 7.64 36.77 14.97
C GLN A 134 8.77 37.45 15.76
N THR A 135 9.98 36.89 15.76
CA THR A 135 11.11 37.45 16.51
C THR A 135 11.88 38.52 15.74
N GLU A 136 11.78 38.50 14.41
CA GLU A 136 12.47 39.42 13.50
C GLU A 136 11.60 40.62 13.09
N SER A 137 10.33 40.65 13.54
CA SER A 137 9.41 41.80 13.44
C SER A 137 9.47 42.66 14.68
#